data_AF-A0A651F6W6-F1
#
_entry.id   AF-A0A651F6W6-F1
#
_cell.length_a   1.000
_cell.length_b   1.000
_cell.length_c   1.000
_cell.angle_alpha   90.00
_cell.angle_beta   90.00
_cell.angle_gamma   90.00
#
_symmetry.space_group_name_H-M   'P 1'
#
loop_
_entity.id
_entity.type
_entity.pdbx_description
1 polymer ?
#
loop_
_entity_poly.entity_id
_entity_poly.type
_entity_poly.pdbx_seq_one_letter_code
_entity_poly.pdbx_strand_id
1 'polypeptide(L)'
;MERLRKTLETIRGALAQLTTSQRLLVASVVVVLLMTLFVVQQYTAKPAVVPLLDAGYSPEDQQRAASYLDQQGLVYRTDSSGTVMVPVGSRQRILAQMARQPGTLPSDTRLLFNNVIDRQSWTKSYQQNRQLEIIALQNEIGAMISLWPGVRSAQVVIDVPDRVSLGTPARQPTAAVNLITESGLSQQMVDAIASLVAGSRAGLLPERIRIVDGTTGRQHRPRQDGQITATTTQELVSHIEQRKQEQIADMLRYIPGVIVTVQAAVDASLRQSQTRTVLPEGQGSTSMVSMERITERQDRESRTAGEPGVRPNTGADVASGGGGGMTSTETQNDTTFENRFGERVESETNPGGHPTKINAVVNIPRSYFVEIWKQQRARSGQAEDDATPADPSDELLHPIVDDELTRIENDVRRIVDTTGFDGTHPGEVVVSMIPTSFDIYPPGMGPNAAGTGPGSILGFGTTTADLSEVVKTVALGALAVLALGLVVFTAVKANKREELPSAAELVGIPPTLEKDEGVIGEADAADSALAGIELSEDALRQRKVLEQVANMVNEHPDDAARLVSRWMMAQN
;
A
#
# COMPACT_ATOMS: atom_id res chain seq x y z
N MET A 1 -21.56 -57.46 42.79
CA MET A 1 -20.87 -58.03 43.99
C MET A 1 -21.16 -59.52 44.19
N GLU A 2 -22.40 -59.97 44.38
CA GLU A 2 -22.68 -61.38 44.72
C GLU A 2 -22.19 -62.41 43.70
N ARG A 3 -22.31 -62.13 42.38
CA ARG A 3 -21.79 -63.04 41.34
C ARG A 3 -20.28 -63.30 41.50
N LEU A 4 -19.50 -62.26 41.81
CA LEU A 4 -18.06 -62.37 42.07
C LEU A 4 -17.75 -63.19 43.34
N ARG A 5 -18.59 -63.09 44.38
CA ARG A 5 -18.46 -63.93 45.59
C ARG A 5 -18.75 -65.40 45.27
N LYS A 6 -19.85 -65.70 44.58
CA LYS A 6 -20.17 -67.08 44.16
C LYS A 6 -19.11 -67.69 43.23
N THR A 7 -18.51 -66.91 42.33
CA THR A 7 -17.36 -67.41 41.53
C THR A 7 -16.11 -67.62 42.38
N LEU A 8 -15.81 -66.75 43.34
CA LEU A 8 -14.67 -66.94 44.25
C LEU A 8 -14.83 -68.14 45.19
N GLU A 9 -16.05 -68.41 45.67
CA GLU A 9 -16.35 -69.58 46.50
C GLU A 9 -16.27 -70.88 45.70
N THR A 10 -16.81 -70.92 44.49
CA THR A 10 -16.70 -72.10 43.61
C THR A 10 -15.25 -72.37 43.18
N ILE A 11 -14.47 -71.32 42.88
CA ILE A 11 -13.02 -71.44 42.62
C ILE A 11 -12.27 -71.95 43.87
N ARG A 12 -12.57 -71.42 45.07
CA ARG A 12 -11.97 -71.92 46.32
C ARG A 12 -12.33 -73.37 46.62
N GLY A 13 -13.59 -73.76 46.41
CA GLY A 13 -14.06 -75.13 46.58
C GLY A 13 -13.35 -76.11 45.62
N ALA A 14 -13.21 -75.72 44.34
CA ALA A 14 -12.47 -76.49 43.36
C ALA A 14 -10.97 -76.61 43.72
N LEU A 15 -10.32 -75.52 44.14
CA LEU A 15 -8.91 -75.55 44.59
C LEU A 15 -8.70 -76.40 45.85
N ALA A 16 -9.68 -76.43 46.76
CA ALA A 16 -9.61 -77.23 47.99
C ALA A 16 -9.56 -78.74 47.69
N GLN A 17 -10.23 -79.21 46.64
CA GLN A 17 -10.27 -80.63 46.26
C GLN A 17 -9.03 -81.11 45.47
N LEU A 18 -8.18 -80.19 44.98
CA LEU A 18 -6.96 -80.53 44.26
C LEU A 18 -5.83 -81.01 45.18
N THR A 19 -5.11 -82.04 44.73
CA THR A 19 -3.88 -82.54 45.38
C THR A 19 -2.74 -81.51 45.32
N THR A 20 -1.75 -81.62 46.22
CA THR A 20 -0.64 -80.66 46.34
C THR A 20 0.11 -80.46 45.01
N SER A 21 0.35 -81.54 44.25
CA SER A 21 1.01 -81.50 42.94
C SER A 21 0.16 -80.78 41.88
N GLN A 22 -1.17 -80.97 41.89
CA GLN A 22 -2.08 -80.26 40.99
C GLN A 22 -2.16 -78.77 41.31
N ARG A 23 -2.13 -78.38 42.60
CA ARG A 23 -2.07 -76.96 43.00
C ARG A 23 -0.80 -76.27 42.51
N LEU A 24 0.36 -76.94 42.60
CA LEU A 24 1.63 -76.43 42.06
C LEU A 24 1.60 -76.27 40.53
N LEU A 25 1.00 -77.20 39.80
CA LEU A 25 0.85 -77.11 38.35
C LEU A 25 -0.08 -75.95 37.93
N VAL A 26 -1.23 -75.80 38.60
CA VAL A 26 -2.14 -74.66 38.34
C VAL A 26 -1.45 -73.33 38.65
N ALA A 27 -0.68 -73.25 39.75
CA ALA A 27 0.08 -72.05 40.09
C ALA A 27 1.15 -71.70 39.03
N SER A 28 1.90 -72.68 38.52
CA SER A 28 2.92 -72.41 37.50
C SER A 28 2.31 -71.98 36.16
N VAL A 29 1.18 -72.58 35.74
CA VAL A 29 0.45 -72.16 34.54
C VAL A 29 -0.05 -70.72 34.66
N VAL A 30 -0.58 -70.31 35.82
CA VAL A 30 -1.00 -68.91 36.06
C VAL A 30 0.19 -67.94 36.00
N VAL A 31 1.34 -68.30 36.57
CA VAL A 31 2.56 -67.47 36.51
C VAL A 31 3.07 -67.33 35.07
N VAL A 32 3.11 -68.42 34.30
CA VAL A 32 3.50 -68.38 32.87
C VAL A 32 2.51 -67.52 32.07
N LEU A 33 1.21 -67.66 32.29
CA LEU A 33 0.20 -66.86 31.61
C LEU A 33 0.36 -65.36 31.91
N LEU A 34 0.59 -64.98 33.17
CA LEU A 34 0.86 -63.59 33.55
C LEU A 34 2.16 -63.06 32.93
N MET A 35 3.23 -63.86 32.89
CA MET A 35 4.48 -63.50 32.21
C MET A 35 4.27 -63.28 30.70
N THR A 36 3.54 -64.17 30.02
CA THR A 36 3.25 -64.00 28.59
C THR A 36 2.40 -62.75 28.33
N LEU A 37 1.41 -62.46 29.18
CA LEU A 37 0.58 -61.25 29.07
C LEU A 37 1.41 -59.98 29.25
N PHE A 38 2.34 -59.97 30.22
CA PHE A 38 3.26 -58.85 30.45
C PHE A 38 4.20 -58.60 29.26
N VAL A 39 4.71 -59.66 28.63
CA VAL A 39 5.51 -59.55 27.39
C VAL A 39 4.65 -58.99 26.26
N VAL A 40 3.45 -59.52 26.02
CA VAL A 40 2.54 -59.00 24.97
C VAL A 40 2.21 -57.51 25.21
N GLN A 41 1.97 -57.11 26.46
CA GLN A 41 1.72 -55.70 26.82
C GLN A 41 2.90 -54.79 26.47
N GLN A 42 4.15 -55.21 26.73
CA GLN A 42 5.36 -54.47 26.36
C GLN A 42 5.52 -54.30 24.83
N TYR A 43 5.17 -55.32 24.04
CA TYR A 43 5.39 -55.28 22.59
C TYR A 43 4.25 -54.64 21.79
N THR A 44 2.99 -54.71 22.26
CA THR A 44 1.82 -54.18 21.53
C THR A 44 1.59 -52.67 21.75
N ALA A 45 2.16 -52.07 22.81
CA ALA A 45 1.93 -50.66 23.17
C ALA A 45 2.72 -49.61 22.35
N LYS A 46 3.15 -49.92 21.13
CA LYS A 46 3.85 -48.95 20.25
C LYS A 46 2.82 -48.15 19.43
N PRO A 47 2.64 -46.84 19.66
CA PRO A 47 1.69 -46.04 18.89
C PRO A 47 2.13 -45.92 17.43
N ALA A 48 1.15 -45.98 16.51
CA ALA A 48 1.39 -45.70 15.10
C ALA A 48 1.86 -44.23 14.93
N VAL A 49 2.93 -44.04 14.16
CA VAL A 49 3.50 -42.73 13.84
C VAL A 49 3.26 -42.39 12.37
N VAL A 50 3.03 -41.11 12.09
CA VAL A 50 2.73 -40.55 10.76
C VAL A 50 3.58 -39.29 10.59
N PRO A 51 4.08 -38.98 9.38
CA PRO A 51 4.80 -37.73 9.12
C PRO A 51 3.93 -36.51 9.48
N LEU A 52 4.52 -35.55 10.21
CA LEU A 52 3.84 -34.32 10.60
C LEU A 52 3.60 -33.42 9.38
N LEU A 53 4.67 -33.20 8.62
CA LEU A 53 4.69 -32.52 7.32
C LEU A 53 4.79 -33.58 6.22
N ASP A 54 4.04 -33.42 5.13
CA ASP A 54 4.00 -34.41 4.05
C ASP A 54 5.36 -34.59 3.34
N ALA A 55 5.55 -35.72 2.66
CA ALA A 55 6.81 -36.01 1.97
C ALA A 55 7.02 -35.01 0.80
N GLY A 56 7.97 -34.08 0.97
CA GLY A 56 8.29 -33.04 -0.01
C GLY A 56 8.72 -31.68 0.55
N TYR A 57 8.59 -31.44 1.86
CA TYR A 57 9.10 -30.22 2.51
C TYR A 57 10.62 -30.25 2.73
N SER A 58 11.25 -29.07 2.80
CA SER A 58 12.71 -28.94 2.92
C SER A 58 13.24 -29.48 4.26
N PRO A 59 14.54 -29.86 4.35
CA PRO A 59 15.16 -30.21 5.61
C PRO A 59 15.07 -29.10 6.67
N GLU A 60 15.10 -27.84 6.26
CA GLU A 60 14.95 -26.68 7.16
C GLU A 60 13.54 -26.53 7.72
N ASP A 61 12.51 -26.84 6.92
CA ASP A 61 11.11 -26.87 7.38
C ASP A 61 10.90 -28.01 8.40
N GLN A 62 11.47 -29.18 8.13
CA GLN A 62 11.44 -30.32 9.07
C GLN A 62 12.16 -29.96 10.38
N GLN A 63 13.33 -29.28 10.30
CA GLN A 63 14.07 -28.84 11.48
C GLN A 63 13.34 -27.74 12.27
N ARG A 64 12.67 -26.80 11.59
CA ARG A 64 11.78 -25.83 12.25
C ARG A 64 10.61 -26.52 12.95
N ALA A 65 9.95 -27.49 12.30
CA ALA A 65 8.89 -28.27 12.92
C ALA A 65 9.38 -29.11 14.13
N ALA A 66 10.57 -29.71 14.06
CA ALA A 66 11.20 -30.38 15.20
C ALA A 66 11.44 -29.41 16.36
N SER A 67 12.04 -28.24 16.10
CA SER A 67 12.30 -27.23 17.13
C SER A 67 11.02 -26.71 17.82
N TYR A 68 9.91 -26.63 17.08
CA TYR A 68 8.60 -26.30 17.65
C TYR A 68 8.08 -27.40 18.58
N LEU A 69 8.22 -28.67 18.20
CA LEU A 69 7.82 -29.81 19.03
C LEU A 69 8.67 -29.91 20.30
N ASP A 70 9.97 -29.64 20.21
CA ASP A 70 10.88 -29.56 21.37
C ASP A 70 10.44 -28.44 22.33
N GLN A 71 10.13 -27.24 21.83
CA GLN A 71 9.62 -26.12 22.64
C GLN A 71 8.29 -26.45 23.34
N GLN A 72 7.42 -27.23 22.70
CA GLN A 72 6.13 -27.66 23.26
C GLN A 72 6.23 -28.95 24.09
N GLY A 73 7.42 -29.56 24.24
CA GLY A 73 7.63 -30.81 24.97
C GLY A 73 6.88 -32.02 24.36
N LEU A 74 6.61 -31.98 23.06
CA LEU A 74 5.80 -32.98 22.35
C LEU A 74 6.66 -34.12 21.81
N VAL A 75 6.24 -35.36 22.08
CA VAL A 75 6.97 -36.55 21.65
C VAL A 75 6.91 -36.72 20.13
N TYR A 76 8.06 -36.58 19.47
CA TYR A 76 8.25 -36.90 18.05
C TYR A 76 9.36 -37.93 17.86
N ARG A 77 9.51 -38.42 16.63
CA ARG A 77 10.64 -39.24 16.18
C ARG A 77 11.05 -38.80 14.79
N THR A 78 12.35 -38.67 14.55
CA THR A 78 12.87 -38.42 13.21
C THR A 78 13.10 -39.76 12.52
N ASP A 79 12.59 -39.91 11.29
CA ASP A 79 12.92 -41.05 10.44
C ASP A 79 14.35 -40.92 9.87
N SER A 80 14.89 -42.03 9.36
CA SER A 80 16.13 -42.10 8.57
C SER A 80 16.22 -41.08 7.43
N SER A 81 15.09 -40.62 6.89
CA SER A 81 14.98 -39.56 5.88
C SER A 81 15.09 -38.12 6.42
N GLY A 82 15.20 -37.92 7.73
CA GLY A 82 15.10 -36.60 8.37
C GLY A 82 13.65 -36.11 8.60
N THR A 83 12.65 -36.88 8.17
CA THR A 83 11.23 -36.51 8.31
C THR A 83 10.76 -36.60 9.76
N VAL A 84 10.10 -35.56 10.27
CA VAL A 84 9.54 -35.53 11.62
C VAL A 84 8.22 -36.32 11.68
N MET A 85 8.20 -37.38 12.48
CA MET A 85 7.04 -38.25 12.68
C MET A 85 6.41 -38.04 14.06
N VAL A 86 5.09 -37.99 14.09
CA VAL A 86 4.28 -37.78 15.31
C VAL A 86 3.21 -38.87 15.46
N PRO A 87 2.72 -39.16 16.67
CA PRO A 87 1.63 -40.12 16.86
C PRO A 87 0.37 -39.75 16.07
N VAL A 88 -0.30 -40.74 15.46
CA VAL A 88 -1.50 -40.58 14.60
C VAL A 88 -2.54 -39.60 15.16
N GLY A 89 -2.89 -39.72 16.44
CA GLY A 89 -3.92 -38.90 17.09
C GLY A 89 -3.50 -37.47 17.45
N SER A 90 -2.21 -37.13 17.30
CA SER A 90 -1.67 -35.81 17.64
C SER A 90 -1.45 -34.92 16.41
N ARG A 91 -1.15 -35.49 15.23
CA ARG A 91 -0.81 -34.76 13.99
C ARG A 91 -1.71 -33.55 13.72
N GLN A 92 -3.03 -33.75 13.72
CA GLN A 92 -3.99 -32.71 13.37
C GLN A 92 -4.10 -31.60 14.42
N ARG A 93 -3.86 -31.92 15.70
CA ARG A 93 -3.79 -30.95 16.80
C ARG A 93 -2.51 -30.11 16.71
N ILE A 94 -1.38 -30.76 16.45
CA ILE A 94 -0.07 -30.13 16.31
C ILE A 94 -0.08 -29.15 15.13
N LEU A 95 -0.58 -29.58 13.96
CA LEU A 95 -0.72 -28.71 12.79
C LEU A 95 -1.63 -27.51 13.07
N ALA A 96 -2.73 -27.69 13.83
CA ALA A 96 -3.61 -26.59 14.22
C ALA A 96 -3.00 -25.64 15.27
N GLN A 97 -2.02 -26.09 16.06
CA GLN A 97 -1.25 -25.25 16.98
C GLN A 97 -0.15 -24.48 16.25
N MET A 98 0.61 -25.13 15.36
CA MET A 98 1.56 -24.48 14.45
C MET A 98 0.88 -23.41 13.59
N ALA A 99 -0.32 -23.68 13.05
CA ALA A 99 -1.07 -22.73 12.24
C ALA A 99 -1.44 -21.41 12.96
N ARG A 100 -1.39 -21.37 14.29
CA ARG A 100 -1.64 -20.16 15.09
C ARG A 100 -0.36 -19.36 15.35
N GLN A 101 0.82 -19.94 15.14
CA GLN A 101 2.10 -19.35 15.49
C GLN A 101 2.90 -19.01 14.23
N PRO A 102 3.08 -17.70 13.91
CA PRO A 102 3.69 -17.28 12.65
C PRO A 102 5.11 -17.82 12.50
N GLY A 103 5.45 -18.26 11.28
CA GLY A 103 6.78 -18.79 10.92
C GLY A 103 7.05 -20.26 11.25
N THR A 104 6.14 -20.96 11.94
CA THR A 104 6.32 -22.38 12.32
C THR A 104 5.90 -23.38 11.24
N LEU A 105 4.97 -23.00 10.37
CA LEU A 105 4.63 -23.75 9.16
C LEU A 105 5.59 -23.41 8.00
N PRO A 106 5.79 -24.33 7.04
CA PRO A 106 6.56 -24.05 5.82
C PRO A 106 6.02 -22.83 5.06
N SER A 107 6.82 -21.77 5.06
CA SER A 107 6.55 -20.52 4.34
C SER A 107 6.47 -20.71 2.83
N ASP A 108 7.11 -21.75 2.31
CA ASP A 108 7.17 -22.08 0.87
C ASP A 108 6.00 -22.95 0.38
N THR A 109 4.81 -22.75 0.95
CA THR A 109 3.55 -23.24 0.36
C THR A 109 3.07 -22.31 -0.77
N ARG A 110 3.77 -21.19 -1.02
CA ARG A 110 3.48 -20.26 -2.11
C ARG A 110 3.87 -20.89 -3.44
N LEU A 111 2.93 -20.84 -4.38
CA LEU A 111 3.17 -21.28 -5.76
C LEU A 111 3.96 -20.17 -6.46
N LEU A 112 5.29 -20.28 -6.49
CA LEU A 112 6.23 -19.36 -7.15
C LEU A 112 6.68 -19.94 -8.52
N PHE A 113 7.32 -19.13 -9.37
CA PHE A 113 7.63 -19.57 -10.75
C PHE A 113 8.58 -20.78 -10.82
N ASN A 114 9.58 -20.84 -9.94
CA ASN A 114 10.43 -22.02 -9.74
C ASN A 114 9.59 -23.29 -9.49
N ASN A 115 8.66 -23.20 -8.53
CA ASN A 115 7.83 -24.31 -8.07
C ASN A 115 6.71 -24.68 -9.06
N VAL A 116 6.38 -23.80 -10.03
CA VAL A 116 5.44 -24.11 -11.12
C VAL A 116 6.10 -24.94 -12.22
N ILE A 117 7.36 -24.67 -12.57
CA ILE A 117 8.09 -25.39 -13.63
C ILE A 117 8.18 -26.88 -13.27
N ASP A 118 8.62 -27.20 -12.07
CA ASP A 118 8.74 -28.58 -11.57
C ASP A 118 7.39 -29.31 -11.44
N ARG A 119 6.29 -28.56 -11.39
CA ARG A 119 4.91 -29.06 -11.31
C ARG A 119 4.15 -28.93 -12.63
N GLN A 120 4.83 -28.67 -13.75
CA GLN A 120 4.21 -28.73 -15.07
C GLN A 120 3.79 -30.17 -15.38
N SER A 121 2.52 -30.35 -15.73
CA SER A 121 2.01 -31.64 -16.20
C SER A 121 1.38 -31.44 -17.57
N TRP A 122 1.77 -32.28 -18.52
CA TRP A 122 1.19 -32.38 -19.85
C TRP A 122 -0.30 -32.75 -19.83
N THR A 123 -0.83 -33.23 -18.70
CA THR A 123 -2.25 -33.54 -18.50
C THR A 123 -3.12 -32.36 -18.08
N LYS A 124 -2.52 -31.20 -17.73
CA LYS A 124 -3.27 -30.00 -17.33
C LYS A 124 -3.81 -29.25 -18.55
N SER A 125 -5.02 -28.70 -18.44
CA SER A 125 -5.60 -27.89 -19.52
C SER A 125 -4.87 -26.54 -19.67
N TYR A 126 -5.00 -25.91 -20.84
CA TYR A 126 -4.45 -24.56 -21.07
C TYR A 126 -4.95 -23.54 -20.04
N GLN A 127 -6.25 -23.59 -19.68
CA GLN A 127 -6.82 -22.73 -18.64
C GLN A 127 -6.19 -22.97 -17.27
N GLN A 128 -5.97 -24.24 -16.88
CA GLN A 128 -5.31 -24.59 -15.62
C GLN A 128 -3.86 -24.11 -15.58
N ASN A 129 -3.10 -24.30 -16.65
CA ASN A 129 -1.71 -23.83 -16.74
C ASN A 129 -1.63 -22.30 -16.68
N ARG A 130 -2.52 -21.59 -17.38
CA ARG A 130 -2.61 -20.12 -17.31
C ARG A 130 -3.01 -19.63 -15.91
N GLN A 131 -3.90 -20.32 -15.21
CA GLN A 131 -4.24 -19.97 -13.83
C GLN A 131 -3.04 -20.13 -12.89
N LEU A 132 -2.25 -21.20 -13.05
CA LEU A 132 -1.01 -21.41 -12.29
C LEU A 132 0.06 -20.35 -12.62
N GLU A 133 0.22 -19.97 -13.88
CA GLU A 133 1.09 -18.86 -14.32
C GLU A 133 0.70 -17.54 -13.64
N ILE A 134 -0.59 -17.22 -13.59
CA ILE A 134 -1.10 -15.99 -12.95
C ILE A 134 -0.88 -16.02 -11.43
N ILE A 135 -1.12 -17.15 -10.77
CA ILE A 135 -0.86 -17.30 -9.32
C ILE A 135 0.64 -17.19 -9.02
N ALA A 136 1.51 -17.77 -9.87
CA ALA A 136 2.95 -17.61 -9.74
C ALA A 136 3.40 -16.16 -9.87
N LEU A 137 2.91 -15.46 -10.90
CA LEU A 137 3.18 -14.04 -11.11
C LEU A 137 2.75 -13.18 -9.92
N GLN A 138 1.55 -13.43 -9.37
CA GLN A 138 1.04 -12.75 -8.17
C GLN A 138 1.93 -12.97 -6.94
N ASN A 139 2.35 -14.21 -6.68
CA ASN A 139 3.21 -14.54 -5.55
C ASN A 139 4.64 -13.99 -5.71
N GLU A 140 5.18 -14.02 -6.93
CA GLU A 140 6.52 -13.52 -7.26
C GLU A 140 6.62 -12.01 -7.05
N ILE A 141 5.67 -11.24 -7.59
CA ILE A 141 5.64 -9.78 -7.40
C ILE A 141 5.38 -9.43 -5.93
N GLY A 142 4.51 -10.17 -5.25
CA GLY A 142 4.30 -10.03 -3.80
C GLY A 142 5.58 -10.27 -2.99
N ALA A 143 6.38 -11.29 -3.36
CA ALA A 143 7.68 -11.52 -2.75
C ALA A 143 8.66 -10.38 -3.04
N MET A 144 8.75 -9.91 -4.29
CA MET A 144 9.62 -8.78 -4.68
C MET A 144 9.29 -7.48 -3.94
N ILE A 145 8.02 -7.12 -3.81
CA ILE A 145 7.60 -5.91 -3.05
C ILE A 145 7.86 -6.11 -1.54
N SER A 146 7.75 -7.33 -1.02
CA SER A 146 8.05 -7.63 0.40
C SER A 146 9.54 -7.55 0.75
N LEU A 147 10.44 -7.41 -0.24
CA LEU A 147 11.88 -7.15 -0.02
C LEU A 147 12.18 -5.65 0.14
N TRP A 148 11.20 -4.77 -0.07
CA TRP A 148 11.44 -3.32 -0.03
C TRP A 148 11.46 -2.79 1.41
N PRO A 149 12.33 -1.80 1.74
CA PRO A 149 12.39 -1.22 3.07
C PRO A 149 11.03 -0.67 3.52
N GLY A 150 10.61 -1.03 4.73
CA GLY A 150 9.34 -0.59 5.33
C GLY A 150 8.09 -1.39 4.90
N VAL A 151 8.22 -2.38 4.01
CA VAL A 151 7.15 -3.32 3.66
C VAL A 151 7.34 -4.64 4.43
N ARG A 152 6.37 -5.00 5.26
CA ARG A 152 6.38 -6.26 6.04
C ARG A 152 5.78 -7.43 5.26
N SER A 153 4.76 -7.16 4.45
CA SER A 153 4.20 -8.13 3.51
C SER A 153 3.44 -7.44 2.39
N ALA A 154 3.50 -8.02 1.19
CA ALA A 154 2.71 -7.62 0.04
C ALA A 154 1.93 -8.81 -0.53
N GLN A 155 0.66 -8.56 -0.85
CA GLN A 155 -0.21 -9.48 -1.58
C GLN A 155 -0.69 -8.78 -2.85
N VAL A 156 -0.41 -9.37 -4.00
CA VAL A 156 -0.82 -8.86 -5.31
C VAL A 156 -1.88 -9.79 -5.89
N VAL A 157 -2.98 -9.23 -6.38
CA VAL A 157 -4.03 -9.94 -7.12
C VAL A 157 -4.16 -9.27 -8.48
N ILE A 158 -4.05 -10.05 -9.55
CA ILE A 158 -4.15 -9.58 -10.94
C ILE A 158 -5.29 -10.33 -11.61
N ASP A 159 -6.32 -9.60 -12.04
CA ASP A 159 -7.37 -10.12 -12.92
C ASP A 159 -6.93 -9.95 -14.37
N VAL A 160 -6.82 -11.08 -15.09
CA VAL A 160 -6.40 -11.14 -16.49
C VAL A 160 -7.52 -11.75 -17.32
N PRO A 161 -8.37 -10.94 -17.98
CA PRO A 161 -9.54 -11.44 -18.70
C PRO A 161 -9.17 -12.38 -19.84
N ASP A 162 -10.10 -13.25 -20.22
CA ASP A 162 -9.89 -14.21 -21.28
C ASP A 162 -9.77 -13.59 -22.67
N ARG A 163 -9.05 -14.28 -23.56
CA ARG A 163 -8.92 -13.89 -24.96
C ARG A 163 -10.29 -14.01 -25.62
N VAL A 164 -10.89 -12.87 -25.95
CA VAL A 164 -12.20 -12.82 -26.62
C VAL A 164 -12.10 -13.30 -28.06
N SER A 165 -13.20 -13.88 -28.57
CA SER A 165 -13.36 -14.17 -30.00
C SER A 165 -13.39 -12.89 -30.84
N LEU A 166 -13.22 -13.02 -32.16
CA LEU A 166 -13.45 -11.90 -33.08
C LEU A 166 -14.82 -11.26 -32.82
N GLY A 167 -14.86 -9.93 -32.83
CA GLY A 167 -16.08 -9.12 -32.70
C GLY A 167 -16.33 -8.50 -31.31
N THR A 168 -15.71 -9.00 -30.24
CA THR A 168 -15.95 -8.48 -28.88
C THR A 168 -14.77 -7.63 -28.39
N PRO A 169 -15.00 -6.43 -27.82
CA PRO A 169 -13.92 -5.58 -27.30
C PRO A 169 -13.14 -6.27 -26.18
N ALA A 170 -11.81 -6.24 -26.27
CA ALA A 170 -10.93 -6.81 -25.26
C ALA A 170 -11.05 -6.04 -23.93
N ARG A 171 -11.39 -6.76 -22.85
CA ARG A 171 -11.29 -6.21 -21.50
C ARG A 171 -9.81 -6.04 -21.14
N GLN A 172 -9.46 -4.90 -20.53
CA GLN A 172 -8.12 -4.68 -20.00
C GLN A 172 -7.98 -5.34 -18.61
N PRO A 173 -6.82 -5.92 -18.28
CA PRO A 173 -6.55 -6.46 -16.95
C PRO A 173 -6.64 -5.38 -15.85
N THR A 174 -6.78 -5.82 -14.60
CA THR A 174 -6.75 -4.95 -13.42
C THR A 174 -5.92 -5.59 -12.31
N ALA A 175 -5.45 -4.80 -11.35
CA ALA A 175 -4.73 -5.33 -10.20
C ALA A 175 -5.12 -4.64 -8.89
N ALA A 176 -5.07 -5.40 -7.81
CA ALA A 176 -5.18 -4.94 -6.44
C ALA A 176 -3.94 -5.38 -5.67
N VAL A 177 -3.32 -4.45 -4.95
CA VAL A 177 -2.12 -4.67 -4.14
C VAL A 177 -2.46 -4.30 -2.71
N ASN A 178 -2.38 -5.26 -1.80
CA ASN A 178 -2.55 -5.05 -0.36
C ASN A 178 -1.17 -5.14 0.31
N LEU A 179 -0.81 -4.11 1.07
CA LEU A 179 0.50 -3.95 1.68
C LEU A 179 0.34 -3.82 3.19
N ILE A 180 1.20 -4.47 3.96
CA ILE A 180 1.37 -4.17 5.39
C ILE A 180 2.71 -3.45 5.52
N THR A 181 2.67 -2.20 5.93
CA THR A 181 3.83 -1.32 6.07
C THR A 181 4.13 -0.99 7.53
N GLU A 182 5.37 -0.56 7.81
CA GLU A 182 5.81 -0.21 9.18
C GLU A 182 5.74 1.29 9.49
N SER A 183 5.86 2.14 8.47
CA SER A 183 5.87 3.62 8.57
C SER A 183 4.90 4.32 7.60
N GLY A 184 3.97 3.57 7.00
CA GLY A 184 3.08 4.05 5.95
C GLY A 184 3.71 4.08 4.56
N LEU A 185 2.89 4.37 3.54
CA LEU A 185 3.32 4.45 2.13
C LEU A 185 3.60 5.89 1.70
N SER A 186 4.79 6.15 1.15
CA SER A 186 5.08 7.38 0.42
C SER A 186 4.50 7.32 -1.00
N GLN A 187 4.13 8.46 -1.58
CA GLN A 187 3.60 8.49 -2.96
C GLN A 187 4.62 7.95 -3.98
N GLN A 188 5.92 8.21 -3.78
CA GLN A 188 6.97 7.65 -4.63
C GLN A 188 7.00 6.11 -4.58
N MET A 189 6.79 5.51 -3.40
CA MET A 189 6.68 4.05 -3.28
C MET A 189 5.40 3.52 -3.95
N VAL A 190 4.27 4.22 -3.84
CA VAL A 190 3.01 3.88 -4.53
C VAL A 190 3.21 3.87 -6.05
N ASP A 191 3.84 4.90 -6.61
CA ASP A 191 4.13 5.00 -8.05
C ASP A 191 5.12 3.92 -8.52
N ALA A 192 6.13 3.60 -7.71
CA ALA A 192 7.10 2.53 -7.99
C ALA A 192 6.46 1.12 -7.95
N ILE A 193 5.57 0.85 -6.99
CA ILE A 193 4.81 -0.40 -6.91
C ILE A 193 3.86 -0.53 -8.11
N ALA A 194 3.15 0.55 -8.46
CA ALA A 194 2.25 0.55 -9.60
C ALA A 194 2.99 0.32 -10.93
N SER A 195 4.14 0.96 -11.15
CA SER A 195 4.94 0.76 -12.37
C SER A 195 5.54 -0.65 -12.46
N LEU A 196 6.02 -1.22 -11.35
CA LEU A 196 6.46 -2.63 -11.28
C LEU A 196 5.32 -3.60 -11.63
N VAL A 197 4.14 -3.43 -11.02
CA VAL A 197 2.98 -4.29 -11.26
C VAL A 197 2.44 -4.11 -12.68
N ALA A 198 2.39 -2.89 -13.23
CA ALA A 198 2.02 -2.63 -14.61
C ALA A 198 2.95 -3.33 -15.61
N GLY A 199 4.27 -3.25 -15.38
CA GLY A 199 5.29 -3.92 -16.20
C GLY A 199 5.18 -5.46 -16.20
N SER A 200 4.49 -6.06 -15.22
CA SER A 200 4.38 -7.51 -15.09
C SER A 200 3.42 -8.17 -16.10
N ARG A 201 2.49 -7.42 -16.70
CA ARG A 201 1.49 -7.98 -17.63
C ARG A 201 1.12 -7.01 -18.75
N ALA A 202 1.24 -7.47 -19.99
CA ALA A 202 0.82 -6.71 -21.17
C ALA A 202 -0.64 -6.22 -21.04
N GLY A 203 -0.84 -4.92 -21.26
CA GLY A 203 -2.15 -4.25 -21.18
C GLY A 203 -2.59 -3.82 -19.77
N LEU A 204 -1.78 -4.06 -18.72
CA LEU A 204 -2.07 -3.55 -17.38
C LEU A 204 -1.53 -2.13 -17.22
N LEU A 205 -2.44 -1.16 -17.19
CA LEU A 205 -2.11 0.26 -16.99
C LEU A 205 -1.99 0.58 -15.49
N PRO A 206 -1.06 1.45 -15.06
CA PRO A 206 -0.92 1.87 -13.66
C PRO A 206 -2.22 2.36 -13.03
N GLU A 207 -3.04 3.09 -13.80
CA GLU A 207 -4.36 3.61 -13.41
C GLU A 207 -5.36 2.54 -12.96
N ARG A 208 -5.18 1.30 -13.47
CA ARG A 208 -6.04 0.13 -13.17
C ARG A 208 -5.51 -0.68 -11.99
N ILE A 209 -4.54 -0.14 -11.26
CA ILE A 209 -3.93 -0.72 -10.06
C ILE A 209 -4.43 0.05 -8.84
N ARG A 210 -5.00 -0.66 -7.87
CA ARG A 210 -5.36 -0.10 -6.56
C ARG A 210 -4.38 -0.60 -5.52
N ILE A 211 -3.75 0.31 -4.80
CA ILE A 211 -2.83 -0.02 -3.71
C ILE A 211 -3.54 0.31 -2.40
N VAL A 212 -3.55 -0.60 -1.44
CA VAL A 212 -4.17 -0.43 -0.12
C VAL A 212 -3.11 -0.71 0.93
N ASP A 213 -2.93 0.22 1.86
CA ASP A 213 -2.15 0.00 3.06
C ASP A 213 -3.05 -0.63 4.12
N GLY A 214 -2.90 -1.94 4.33
CA GLY A 214 -3.61 -2.71 5.35
C GLY A 214 -3.24 -2.30 6.78
N THR A 215 -2.17 -1.51 6.99
CA THR A 215 -1.82 -0.97 8.31
C THR A 215 -2.66 0.25 8.69
N THR A 216 -2.91 1.17 7.74
CA THR A 216 -3.74 2.38 7.97
C THR A 216 -5.16 2.29 7.43
N GLY A 217 -5.49 1.25 6.65
CA GLY A 217 -6.75 1.10 5.93
C GLY A 217 -6.93 2.05 4.75
N ARG A 218 -5.89 2.82 4.37
CA ARG A 218 -5.99 3.85 3.33
C ARG A 218 -5.74 3.25 1.94
N GLN A 219 -6.58 3.65 0.99
CA GLN A 219 -6.35 3.38 -0.42
C GLN A 219 -5.47 4.49 -1.01
N HIS A 220 -4.39 4.08 -1.67
CA HIS A 220 -3.51 4.91 -2.48
C HIS A 220 -3.76 4.66 -3.97
N ARG A 221 -3.42 5.64 -4.80
CA ARG A 221 -3.48 5.56 -6.27
C ARG A 221 -2.15 6.09 -6.82
N PRO A 222 -1.59 5.47 -7.88
CA PRO A 222 -0.44 6.06 -8.55
C PRO A 222 -0.81 7.39 -9.18
N ARG A 223 0.14 8.31 -9.27
CA ARG A 223 -0.01 9.54 -10.06
C ARG A 223 -0.16 9.18 -11.53
N GLN A 224 -1.03 9.90 -12.23
CA GLN A 224 -1.11 9.85 -13.70
C GLN A 224 -0.09 10.82 -14.29
N ASP A 225 0.51 10.45 -15.42
CA ASP A 225 1.33 11.38 -16.20
C ASP A 225 0.49 12.60 -16.61
N GLY A 226 0.92 13.79 -16.16
CA GLY A 226 0.22 15.06 -16.40
C GLY A 226 -0.86 15.45 -15.39
N GLN A 227 -1.26 14.58 -14.45
CA GLN A 227 -2.25 14.94 -13.41
C GLN A 227 -1.54 15.43 -12.14
N ILE A 228 -1.33 16.73 -12.03
CA ILE A 228 -0.80 17.37 -10.81
C ILE A 228 -1.88 17.32 -9.72
N THR A 229 -1.67 16.48 -8.71
CA THR A 229 -2.53 16.42 -7.51
C THR A 229 -2.27 17.62 -6.62
N ALA A 230 -3.28 18.09 -5.87
CA ALA A 230 -3.15 19.22 -4.92
C ALA A 230 -1.98 19.07 -3.93
N THR A 231 -1.63 17.84 -3.52
CA THR A 231 -0.44 17.54 -2.72
C THR A 231 0.86 17.86 -3.46
N THR A 232 0.98 17.46 -4.73
CA THR A 232 2.13 17.78 -5.59
C THR A 232 2.22 19.28 -5.89
N THR A 233 1.09 20.00 -6.00
CA THR A 233 1.10 21.47 -6.06
C THR A 233 1.66 22.07 -4.77
N GLN A 234 1.26 21.58 -3.59
CA GLN A 234 1.77 22.10 -2.32
C GLN A 234 3.27 21.78 -2.13
N GLU A 235 3.72 20.59 -2.51
CA GLU A 235 5.14 20.21 -2.56
C GLU A 235 5.93 21.17 -3.47
N LEU A 236 5.43 21.42 -4.70
CA LEU A 236 6.04 22.34 -5.66
C LEU A 236 6.12 23.78 -5.14
N VAL A 237 5.04 24.29 -4.55
CA VAL A 237 4.99 25.61 -3.90
C VAL A 237 6.06 25.68 -2.80
N SER A 238 6.08 24.71 -1.89
CA SER A 238 7.05 24.71 -0.77
C SER A 238 8.50 24.63 -1.25
N HIS A 239 8.79 23.88 -2.33
CA HIS A 239 10.12 23.85 -2.94
C HIS A 239 10.52 25.17 -3.62
N ILE A 240 9.57 25.86 -4.26
CA ILE A 240 9.82 27.19 -4.86
C ILE A 240 10.05 28.23 -3.76
N GLU A 241 9.23 28.23 -2.72
CA GLU A 241 9.34 29.11 -1.55
C GLU A 241 10.69 28.91 -0.84
N GLN A 242 11.03 27.67 -0.48
CA GLN A 242 12.31 27.34 0.15
C GLN A 242 13.50 27.79 -0.71
N ARG A 243 13.51 27.43 -2.01
CA ARG A 243 14.62 27.79 -2.90
C ARG A 243 14.79 29.30 -3.06
N LYS A 244 13.69 30.06 -3.10
CA LYS A 244 13.72 31.52 -3.16
C LYS A 244 14.12 32.15 -1.84
N GLN A 245 13.67 31.60 -0.72
CA GLN A 245 14.08 32.01 0.62
C GLN A 245 15.59 31.80 0.81
N GLU A 246 16.13 30.64 0.42
CA GLU A 246 17.57 30.35 0.42
C GLU A 246 18.35 31.32 -0.49
N GLN A 247 17.85 31.60 -1.70
CA GLN A 247 18.48 32.55 -2.64
C GLN A 247 18.57 33.98 -2.07
N ILE A 248 17.49 34.45 -1.42
CA ILE A 248 17.46 35.78 -0.79
C ILE A 248 18.30 35.80 0.49
N ALA A 249 18.25 34.76 1.31
CA ALA A 249 19.06 34.64 2.52
C ALA A 249 20.57 34.59 2.23
N ASP A 250 21.00 33.92 1.15
CA ASP A 250 22.41 33.89 0.74
C ASP A 250 22.88 35.25 0.19
N MET A 251 22.02 35.98 -0.54
CA MET A 251 22.29 37.37 -0.94
C MET A 251 22.44 38.28 0.28
N LEU A 252 21.56 38.15 1.26
CA LEU A 252 21.55 38.97 2.49
C LEU A 252 22.43 38.42 3.61
N ARG A 253 23.27 37.41 3.33
CA ARG A 253 24.14 36.73 4.33
C ARG A 253 25.15 37.64 5.02
N TYR A 254 25.39 38.83 4.47
CA TYR A 254 26.20 39.87 5.11
C TYR A 254 25.48 40.60 6.26
N ILE A 255 24.15 40.40 6.41
CA ILE A 255 23.33 40.93 7.50
C ILE A 255 23.15 39.84 8.57
N PRO A 256 23.75 39.97 9.76
CA PRO A 256 23.56 39.00 10.83
C PRO A 256 22.12 39.04 11.34
N GLY A 257 21.48 37.88 11.46
CA GLY A 257 20.12 37.76 12.02
C GLY A 257 18.98 38.19 11.09
N VAL A 258 19.22 38.34 9.77
CA VAL A 258 18.14 38.59 8.80
C VAL A 258 17.13 37.43 8.79
N ILE A 259 15.84 37.77 8.83
CA ILE A 259 14.75 36.80 8.71
C ILE A 259 14.06 37.03 7.37
N VAL A 260 14.00 35.98 6.54
CA VAL A 260 13.40 36.01 5.21
C VAL A 260 12.24 35.03 5.18
N THR A 261 11.07 35.51 4.78
CA THR A 261 9.87 34.68 4.52
C THR A 261 9.45 34.89 3.07
N VAL A 262 9.25 33.81 2.33
CA VAL A 262 8.80 33.85 0.94
C VAL A 262 7.46 33.11 0.82
N GLN A 263 6.54 33.67 0.04
CA GLN A 263 5.27 33.03 -0.31
C GLN A 263 5.12 33.00 -1.85
N ALA A 264 4.73 31.86 -2.42
CA ALA A 264 4.57 31.71 -3.87
C ALA A 264 3.14 31.29 -4.26
N ALA A 265 2.53 32.03 -5.18
CA ALA A 265 1.40 31.58 -5.96
C ALA A 265 1.90 30.91 -7.24
N VAL A 266 1.37 29.72 -7.56
CA VAL A 266 1.81 28.88 -8.69
C VAL A 266 0.57 28.45 -9.49
N ASP A 267 0.58 28.66 -10.81
CA ASP A 267 -0.45 28.09 -11.69
C ASP A 267 -0.05 26.65 -12.08
N ALA A 268 -0.65 25.68 -11.41
CA ALA A 268 -0.48 24.25 -11.71
C ALA A 268 -1.45 23.73 -12.79
N SER A 269 -2.16 24.60 -13.51
CA SER A 269 -3.01 24.17 -14.62
C SER A 269 -2.18 23.71 -15.82
N LEU A 270 -2.37 22.45 -16.21
CA LEU A 270 -1.88 21.94 -17.48
C LEU A 270 -2.78 22.51 -18.60
N ARG A 271 -2.21 23.36 -19.47
CA ARG A 271 -2.94 23.91 -20.61
C ARG A 271 -2.39 23.31 -21.91
N GLN A 272 -3.19 22.44 -22.52
CA GLN A 272 -2.92 21.94 -23.87
C GLN A 272 -3.78 22.73 -24.86
N SER A 273 -3.12 23.55 -25.70
CA SER A 273 -3.74 24.29 -26.79
C SER A 273 -3.43 23.58 -28.11
N GLN A 274 -4.46 23.15 -28.84
CA GLN A 274 -4.31 22.57 -30.17
C GLN A 274 -4.89 23.53 -31.21
N THR A 275 -4.02 24.29 -31.87
CA THR A 275 -4.42 25.18 -32.96
C THR A 275 -4.34 24.43 -34.29
N ARG A 276 -5.51 24.21 -34.91
CA ARG A 276 -5.63 23.60 -36.24
C ARG A 276 -5.85 24.68 -37.28
N THR A 277 -4.78 25.05 -37.98
CA THR A 277 -4.85 26.06 -39.06
C THR A 277 -4.92 25.35 -40.42
N VAL A 278 -6.01 25.59 -41.16
CA VAL A 278 -6.15 25.14 -42.55
C VAL A 278 -5.17 25.94 -43.43
N LEU A 279 -4.40 25.25 -44.26
CA LEU A 279 -3.46 25.88 -45.17
C LEU A 279 -4.17 26.52 -46.38
N PRO A 280 -3.62 27.60 -46.96
CA PRO A 280 -4.15 28.18 -48.20
C PRO A 280 -4.16 27.18 -49.36
N GLU A 281 -5.02 27.41 -50.35
CA GLU A 281 -5.15 26.58 -51.53
C GLU A 281 -3.78 26.34 -52.22
N GLY A 282 -3.52 25.08 -52.61
CA GLY A 282 -2.26 24.67 -53.21
C GLY A 282 -1.12 24.33 -52.23
N GLN A 283 -1.28 24.53 -50.92
CA GLN A 283 -0.29 24.14 -49.91
C GLN A 283 -0.75 22.94 -49.08
N GLY A 284 -0.06 21.79 -49.24
CA GLY A 284 -0.27 20.61 -48.41
C GLY A 284 -1.55 19.80 -48.68
N SER A 285 -2.33 20.13 -49.70
CA SER A 285 -3.45 19.29 -50.17
C SER A 285 -2.93 17.93 -50.64
N THR A 286 -3.44 16.85 -50.06
CA THR A 286 -3.07 15.47 -50.43
C THR A 286 -4.31 14.67 -50.82
N SER A 287 -4.24 13.99 -51.96
CA SER A 287 -5.26 13.06 -52.44
C SER A 287 -4.89 11.65 -51.96
N MET A 288 -5.56 11.17 -50.91
CA MET A 288 -5.38 9.80 -50.42
C MET A 288 -6.38 8.88 -51.11
N VAL A 289 -5.94 7.67 -51.50
CA VAL A 289 -6.87 6.62 -51.96
C VAL A 289 -7.71 6.19 -50.76
N SER A 290 -9.01 6.46 -50.83
CA SER A 290 -9.97 6.14 -49.76
C SER A 290 -10.60 4.76 -50.01
N MET A 291 -10.81 4.39 -51.28
CA MET A 291 -11.23 3.04 -51.66
C MET A 291 -10.63 2.63 -53.01
N GLU A 292 -10.11 1.42 -53.11
CA GLU A 292 -9.75 0.78 -54.37
C GLU A 292 -10.59 -0.50 -54.53
N ARG A 293 -11.32 -0.62 -55.64
CA ARG A 293 -12.12 -1.79 -55.99
C ARG A 293 -11.66 -2.33 -57.33
N ILE A 294 -11.03 -3.50 -57.30
CA ILE A 294 -10.67 -4.28 -58.48
C ILE A 294 -11.76 -5.32 -58.70
N THR A 295 -12.43 -5.25 -59.85
CA THR A 295 -13.45 -6.22 -60.29
C THR A 295 -12.92 -6.94 -61.51
N GLU A 296 -12.49 -8.18 -61.36
CA GLU A 296 -12.10 -9.05 -62.47
C GLU A 296 -13.27 -9.96 -62.85
N ARG A 297 -13.75 -9.83 -64.09
CA ARG A 297 -14.79 -10.67 -64.67
C ARG A 297 -14.18 -11.50 -65.79
N GLN A 298 -14.17 -12.81 -65.61
CA GLN A 298 -13.63 -13.75 -66.60
C GLN A 298 -14.75 -14.63 -67.17
N ASP A 299 -15.31 -14.22 -68.31
CA ASP A 299 -16.32 -14.99 -69.01
C ASP A 299 -15.65 -16.01 -69.96
N ARG A 300 -15.99 -17.29 -69.76
CA ARG A 300 -15.61 -18.42 -70.63
C ARG A 300 -16.85 -18.93 -71.32
N GLU A 301 -17.00 -18.64 -72.61
CA GLU A 301 -18.09 -19.17 -73.41
C GLU A 301 -17.81 -20.65 -73.74
N SER A 302 -18.36 -21.56 -72.94
CA SER A 302 -18.33 -22.98 -73.23
C SER A 302 -19.35 -23.29 -74.34
N ARG A 303 -18.87 -23.49 -75.56
CA ARG A 303 -19.72 -23.99 -76.65
C ARG A 303 -20.15 -25.42 -76.33
N THR A 304 -21.45 -25.63 -76.19
CA THR A 304 -22.05 -26.97 -76.06
C THR A 304 -21.58 -27.86 -77.21
N ALA A 305 -20.78 -28.88 -76.91
CA ALA A 305 -20.39 -29.87 -77.91
C ALA A 305 -21.65 -30.59 -78.41
N GLY A 306 -21.86 -30.61 -79.72
CA GLY A 306 -23.00 -31.28 -80.33
C GLY A 306 -23.02 -32.77 -79.97
N GLU A 307 -24.22 -33.29 -79.71
CA GLU A 307 -24.43 -34.63 -79.20
C GLU A 307 -23.81 -35.71 -80.13
N PRO A 308 -22.93 -36.60 -79.64
CA PRO A 308 -22.21 -37.54 -80.51
C PRO A 308 -23.14 -38.55 -81.19
N GLY A 309 -23.40 -38.36 -82.48
CA GLY A 309 -24.15 -39.31 -83.29
C GLY A 309 -23.45 -40.68 -83.37
N VAL A 310 -24.15 -41.74 -82.97
CA VAL A 310 -23.61 -43.12 -82.98
C VAL A 310 -23.31 -43.58 -84.41
N ARG A 311 -22.02 -43.74 -84.73
CA ARG A 311 -21.56 -44.33 -86.01
C ARG A 311 -21.09 -45.78 -85.78
N PRO A 312 -21.50 -46.75 -86.63
CA PRO A 312 -21.03 -48.13 -86.51
C PRO A 312 -19.52 -48.25 -86.72
N ASN A 313 -18.89 -49.12 -85.92
CA ASN A 313 -17.45 -49.34 -85.88
C ASN A 313 -16.87 -49.76 -87.25
N THR A 314 -16.33 -48.79 -87.98
CA THR A 314 -15.56 -48.98 -89.21
C THR A 314 -14.28 -48.16 -89.06
N GLY A 315 -13.14 -48.84 -88.98
CA GLY A 315 -11.88 -48.23 -88.56
C GLY A 315 -11.32 -47.25 -89.58
N ALA A 316 -11.42 -45.96 -89.26
CA ALA A 316 -10.60 -44.88 -89.82
C ALA A 316 -10.50 -43.78 -88.77
N ASP A 317 -9.30 -43.57 -88.23
CA ASP A 317 -9.02 -42.50 -87.28
C ASP A 317 -8.97 -41.14 -88.01
N VAL A 318 -9.70 -40.15 -87.50
CA VAL A 318 -9.73 -38.79 -88.07
C VAL A 318 -9.55 -37.81 -86.93
N ALA A 319 -8.36 -37.22 -86.87
CA ALA A 319 -8.00 -36.22 -85.87
C ALA A 319 -8.98 -35.03 -85.90
N SER A 320 -9.76 -34.88 -84.83
CA SER A 320 -10.63 -33.73 -84.61
C SER A 320 -9.78 -32.50 -84.29
N GLY A 321 -9.52 -31.68 -85.31
CA GLY A 321 -8.82 -30.42 -85.16
C GLY A 321 -9.75 -29.26 -84.78
N GLY A 322 -9.48 -28.64 -83.63
CA GLY A 322 -9.76 -27.21 -83.41
C GLY A 322 -11.08 -26.87 -82.70
N GLY A 323 -10.94 -26.30 -81.50
CA GLY A 323 -12.04 -25.74 -80.72
C GLY A 323 -11.56 -24.93 -79.52
N GLY A 324 -10.57 -24.05 -79.73
CA GLY A 324 -10.07 -23.18 -78.67
C GLY A 324 -11.15 -22.24 -78.16
N GLY A 325 -11.60 -22.43 -76.92
CA GLY A 325 -12.57 -21.55 -76.28
C GLY A 325 -11.96 -20.18 -76.00
N MET A 326 -12.59 -19.12 -76.53
CA MET A 326 -12.19 -17.75 -76.22
C MET A 326 -12.46 -17.49 -74.73
N THR A 327 -11.43 -17.12 -73.98
CA THR A 327 -11.58 -16.61 -72.61
C THR A 327 -11.45 -15.10 -72.68
N SER A 328 -12.50 -14.38 -72.27
CA SER A 328 -12.43 -12.92 -72.12
C SER A 328 -12.26 -12.58 -70.65
N THR A 329 -11.17 -11.89 -70.30
CA THR A 329 -10.99 -11.28 -68.98
C THR A 329 -11.18 -9.78 -69.13
N GLU A 330 -12.15 -9.24 -68.39
CA GLU A 330 -12.35 -7.81 -68.21
C GLU A 330 -11.97 -7.44 -66.76
N THR A 331 -11.10 -6.45 -66.59
CA THR A 331 -10.64 -5.98 -65.29
C THR A 331 -11.01 -4.51 -65.13
N GLN A 332 -11.96 -4.20 -64.26
CA GLN A 332 -12.36 -2.84 -63.92
C GLN A 332 -11.73 -2.44 -62.58
N ASN A 333 -10.95 -1.36 -62.59
CA ASN A 333 -10.36 -0.78 -61.38
C ASN A 333 -11.05 0.57 -61.08
N ASP A 334 -11.88 0.59 -60.05
CA ASP A 334 -12.47 1.83 -59.51
C ASP A 334 -11.63 2.31 -58.32
N THR A 335 -10.91 3.43 -58.48
CA THR A 335 -10.13 4.06 -57.40
C THR A 335 -10.79 5.38 -56.98
N THR A 336 -11.36 5.42 -55.77
CA THR A 336 -11.94 6.62 -55.17
C THR A 336 -10.90 7.35 -54.34
N PHE A 337 -10.58 8.57 -54.74
CA PHE A 337 -9.70 9.48 -54.00
C PHE A 337 -10.51 10.40 -53.09
N GLU A 338 -10.03 10.60 -51.86
CA GLU A 338 -10.54 11.60 -50.94
C GLU A 338 -9.52 12.74 -50.81
N ASN A 339 -9.92 13.93 -51.24
CA ASN A 339 -9.08 15.12 -51.16
C ASN A 339 -9.14 15.70 -49.76
N ARG A 340 -8.02 15.65 -49.02
CA ARG A 340 -7.90 16.30 -47.71
C ARG A 340 -7.13 17.61 -47.89
N PHE A 341 -7.68 18.70 -47.35
CA PHE A 341 -6.99 19.98 -47.31
C PHE A 341 -5.75 19.89 -46.41
N GLY A 342 -4.72 20.66 -46.75
CA GLY A 342 -3.52 20.73 -45.93
C GLY A 342 -3.84 21.35 -44.56
N GLU A 343 -3.38 20.71 -43.49
CA GLU A 343 -3.54 21.21 -42.13
C GLU A 343 -2.19 21.42 -41.45
N ARG A 344 -2.04 22.55 -40.76
CA ARG A 344 -1.01 22.71 -39.73
C ARG A 344 -1.68 22.48 -38.38
N VAL A 345 -1.29 21.41 -37.71
CA VAL A 345 -1.65 21.15 -36.32
C VAL A 345 -0.48 21.61 -35.45
N GLU A 346 -0.68 22.69 -34.72
CA GLU A 346 0.26 23.19 -33.71
C GLU A 346 -0.29 22.81 -32.33
N SER A 347 0.49 22.04 -31.56
CA SER A 347 0.13 21.60 -30.22
C SER A 347 1.09 22.25 -29.23
N GLU A 348 0.60 23.27 -28.53
CA GLU A 348 1.31 23.90 -27.43
C GLU A 348 0.87 23.25 -26.13
N THR A 349 1.81 22.61 -25.43
CA THR A 349 1.55 22.01 -24.11
C THR A 349 2.31 22.83 -23.08
N ASN A 350 1.60 23.68 -22.34
CA ASN A 350 2.16 24.39 -21.19
C ASN A 350 2.11 23.45 -19.97
N PRO A 351 3.26 22.99 -19.44
CA PRO A 351 3.33 21.95 -18.39
C PRO A 351 2.85 22.42 -17.01
N GLY A 352 2.44 23.68 -16.87
CA GLY A 352 2.10 24.31 -15.58
C GLY A 352 3.31 24.46 -14.67
N GLY A 353 3.06 24.82 -13.41
CA GLY A 353 4.05 24.80 -12.34
C GLY A 353 5.00 26.00 -12.28
N HIS A 354 4.78 27.04 -13.09
CA HIS A 354 5.51 28.31 -12.97
C HIS A 354 4.87 29.20 -11.90
N PRO A 355 5.67 29.94 -11.11
CA PRO A 355 5.13 30.89 -10.13
C PRO A 355 4.52 32.10 -10.84
N THR A 356 3.24 32.39 -10.55
CA THR A 356 2.54 33.57 -11.08
C THR A 356 2.87 34.83 -10.32
N LYS A 357 2.96 34.73 -8.98
CA LYS A 357 3.37 35.81 -8.08
C LYS A 357 4.23 35.23 -6.95
N ILE A 358 5.32 35.90 -6.60
CA ILE A 358 6.13 35.58 -5.42
C ILE A 358 6.14 36.82 -4.54
N ASN A 359 5.84 36.68 -3.25
CA ASN A 359 5.97 37.75 -2.27
C ASN A 359 7.15 37.44 -1.35
N ALA A 360 7.89 38.46 -0.94
CA ALA A 360 9.00 38.32 0.00
C ALA A 360 8.89 39.35 1.14
N VAL A 361 9.00 38.87 2.38
CA VAL A 361 9.12 39.70 3.57
C VAL A 361 10.53 39.52 4.11
N VAL A 362 11.25 40.63 4.28
CA VAL A 362 12.63 40.66 4.75
C VAL A 362 12.70 41.54 5.99
N ASN A 363 13.02 40.92 7.13
CA ASN A 363 13.13 41.59 8.41
C ASN A 363 14.61 41.74 8.79
N ILE A 364 15.05 42.97 8.95
CA ILE A 364 16.44 43.34 9.20
C ILE A 364 16.60 43.81 10.65
N PRO A 365 17.49 43.20 11.45
CA PRO A 365 17.77 43.66 12.80
C PRO A 365 18.32 45.09 12.84
N ARG A 366 17.83 45.89 13.80
CA ARG A 366 18.31 47.24 14.10
C ARG A 366 19.85 47.37 14.22
N SER A 367 20.54 46.32 14.65
CA SER A 367 22.01 46.27 14.82
C SER A 367 22.76 46.55 13.50
N TYR A 368 22.27 46.04 12.37
CA TYR A 368 22.88 46.27 11.06
C TYR A 368 22.89 47.78 10.72
N PHE A 369 21.79 48.49 10.96
CA PHE A 369 21.71 49.94 10.74
C PHE A 369 22.59 50.73 11.72
N VAL A 370 22.71 50.28 12.98
CA VAL A 370 23.64 50.86 13.97
C VAL A 370 25.09 50.68 13.55
N GLU A 371 25.47 49.52 12.99
CA GLU A 371 26.83 49.28 12.46
C GLU A 371 27.13 50.18 11.26
N ILE A 372 26.19 50.36 10.33
CA ILE A 372 26.35 51.29 9.20
C ILE A 372 26.52 52.72 9.69
N TRP A 373 25.69 53.18 10.64
CA TRP A 373 25.82 54.50 11.24
C TRP A 373 27.20 54.72 11.87
N LYS A 374 27.71 53.74 12.64
CA LYS A 374 29.06 53.77 13.21
C LYS A 374 30.14 53.85 12.12
N GLN A 375 30.03 53.06 11.04
CA GLN A 375 30.96 53.10 9.91
C GLN A 375 30.92 54.43 9.14
N GLN A 376 29.74 55.04 8.94
CA GLN A 376 29.60 56.32 8.25
C GLN A 376 30.24 57.46 9.05
N ARG A 377 30.08 57.50 10.39
CA ARG A 377 30.74 58.50 11.25
C ARG A 377 32.26 58.32 11.30
N ALA A 378 32.74 57.08 11.38
CA ALA A 378 34.17 56.79 11.29
C ALA A 378 34.78 57.28 9.96
N ARG A 379 34.04 57.18 8.84
CA ARG A 379 34.47 57.71 7.53
C ARG A 379 34.39 59.24 7.42
N SER A 380 33.49 59.90 8.16
CA SER A 380 33.34 61.37 8.13
C SER A 380 34.36 62.12 9.00
N GLY A 381 35.24 61.40 9.71
CA GLY A 381 36.25 62.00 10.59
C GLY A 381 35.69 62.56 11.90
N GLN A 382 34.42 62.31 12.21
CA GLN A 382 33.85 62.56 13.53
C GLN A 382 34.33 61.47 14.48
N ALA A 383 35.40 61.76 15.21
CA ALA A 383 35.98 60.85 16.19
C ALA A 383 35.00 60.54 17.34
N GLU A 384 35.29 59.44 18.01
CA GLU A 384 34.53 58.86 19.12
C GLU A 384 34.69 59.72 20.39
N ASP A 385 33.99 60.85 20.46
CA ASP A 385 33.86 61.63 21.70
C ASP A 385 33.14 60.80 22.77
N ASP A 386 33.58 60.92 24.04
CA ASP A 386 33.02 60.26 25.25
C ASP A 386 31.51 60.48 25.47
N ALA A 387 30.90 61.39 24.71
CA ALA A 387 29.46 61.67 24.72
C ALA A 387 28.66 60.86 23.69
N THR A 388 29.28 59.95 22.93
CA THR A 388 28.61 59.15 21.89
C THR A 388 27.76 58.05 22.55
N PRO A 389 26.42 58.04 22.39
CA PRO A 389 25.59 56.97 22.93
C PRO A 389 25.95 55.63 22.27
N ALA A 390 26.11 54.57 23.08
CA ALA A 390 26.42 53.22 22.59
C ALA A 390 25.39 52.72 21.57
N ASP A 391 24.13 53.13 21.76
CA ASP A 391 23.00 53.03 20.83
C ASP A 391 22.51 54.43 20.42
N PRO A 392 22.54 54.80 19.13
CA PRO A 392 21.92 56.03 18.65
C PRO A 392 20.39 55.99 18.80
N SER A 393 19.72 57.14 18.86
CA SER A 393 18.25 57.21 18.83
C SER A 393 17.69 56.84 17.45
N ASP A 394 16.48 56.29 17.40
CA ASP A 394 15.83 55.87 16.15
C ASP A 394 15.63 57.05 15.17
N GLU A 395 15.42 58.25 15.69
CA GLU A 395 15.34 59.50 14.91
C GLU A 395 16.61 59.78 14.08
N LEU A 396 17.79 59.39 14.58
CA LEU A 396 19.06 59.54 13.85
C LEU A 396 19.35 58.39 12.89
N LEU A 397 18.63 57.27 13.02
CA LEU A 397 18.76 56.11 12.15
C LEU A 397 17.82 56.19 10.93
N HIS A 398 16.64 56.79 11.05
CA HIS A 398 15.65 56.91 9.96
C HIS A 398 16.22 57.19 8.56
N PRO A 399 17.04 58.25 8.31
CA PRO A 399 17.53 58.53 6.96
C PRO A 399 18.48 57.47 6.39
N ILE A 400 19.16 56.70 7.24
CA ILE A 400 20.02 55.56 6.83
C ILE A 400 19.16 54.31 6.62
N VAL A 401 18.19 54.10 7.50
CA VAL A 401 17.23 53.00 7.42
C VAL A 401 16.43 53.09 6.12
N ASP A 402 15.87 54.25 5.78
CA ASP A 402 15.04 54.43 4.59
C ASP A 402 15.83 54.19 3.28
N ASP A 403 17.09 54.64 3.20
CA ASP A 403 17.97 54.44 2.03
C ASP A 403 18.39 52.97 1.87
N GLU A 404 18.86 52.33 2.94
CA GLU A 404 19.26 50.92 2.91
C GLU A 404 18.06 49.97 2.74
N LEU A 405 16.88 50.28 3.32
CA LEU A 405 15.64 49.53 3.06
C LEU A 405 15.25 49.63 1.58
N THR A 406 15.25 50.84 1.01
CA THR A 406 14.93 51.06 -0.42
C THR A 406 15.91 50.32 -1.32
N ARG A 407 17.21 50.34 -0.98
CA ARG A 407 18.24 49.60 -1.72
C ARG A 407 18.00 48.08 -1.67
N ILE A 408 17.78 47.53 -0.47
CA ILE A 408 17.57 46.09 -0.28
C ILE A 408 16.25 45.63 -0.93
N GLU A 409 15.19 46.44 -0.87
CA GLU A 409 13.93 46.17 -1.58
C GLU A 409 14.17 46.02 -3.08
N ASN A 410 14.94 46.93 -3.69
CA ASN A 410 15.26 46.89 -5.11
C ASN A 410 16.12 45.67 -5.50
N ASP A 411 17.04 45.24 -4.65
CA ASP A 411 17.87 44.06 -4.89
C ASP A 411 17.05 42.76 -4.76
N VAL A 412 16.21 42.65 -3.72
CA VAL A 412 15.30 41.50 -3.51
C VAL A 412 14.24 41.42 -4.62
N ARG A 413 13.69 42.55 -5.05
CA ARG A 413 12.70 42.63 -6.14
C ARG A 413 13.20 42.00 -7.44
N ARG A 414 14.49 42.12 -7.76
CA ARG A 414 15.11 41.48 -8.94
C ARG A 414 15.19 39.95 -8.85
N ILE A 415 15.25 39.40 -7.63
CA ILE A 415 15.25 37.94 -7.39
C ILE A 415 13.83 37.37 -7.41
N VAL A 416 12.86 38.18 -6.98
CA VAL A 416 11.45 37.81 -6.80
C VAL A 416 10.62 38.00 -8.08
N ASP A 417 11.13 38.74 -9.07
CA ASP A 417 10.45 39.02 -10.34
C ASP A 417 10.04 37.74 -11.11
N THR A 418 8.76 37.66 -11.45
CA THR A 418 8.13 36.56 -12.21
C THR A 418 7.67 36.97 -13.61
N THR A 419 7.87 38.23 -14.04
CA THR A 419 7.23 38.84 -15.23
C THR A 419 7.60 38.27 -16.62
N GLY A 420 8.26 37.10 -16.67
CA GLY A 420 8.67 36.43 -17.91
C GLY A 420 7.65 35.46 -18.52
N PHE A 421 6.51 35.20 -17.87
CA PHE A 421 5.48 34.26 -18.37
C PHE A 421 4.09 34.88 -18.45
N ASP A 422 3.23 34.36 -19.32
CA ASP A 422 1.85 34.83 -19.47
C ASP A 422 1.03 34.59 -18.19
N GLY A 423 0.17 35.55 -17.82
CA GLY A 423 -0.58 35.52 -16.56
C GLY A 423 0.23 35.76 -15.27
N THR A 424 1.49 36.22 -15.36
CA THR A 424 2.29 36.58 -14.17
C THR A 424 2.00 38.00 -13.66
N HIS A 425 2.26 38.22 -12.37
CA HIS A 425 2.12 39.51 -11.70
C HIS A 425 3.39 39.85 -10.93
N PRO A 426 3.82 41.14 -10.91
CA PRO A 426 4.96 41.55 -10.11
C PRO A 426 4.73 41.20 -8.63
N GLY A 427 5.75 40.62 -8.03
CA GLY A 427 5.78 40.29 -6.62
C GLY A 427 5.76 41.51 -5.71
N GLU A 428 5.19 41.36 -4.51
CA GLU A 428 5.30 42.37 -3.46
C GLU A 428 6.49 42.03 -2.56
N VAL A 429 7.39 43.01 -2.38
CA VAL A 429 8.53 42.92 -1.46
C VAL A 429 8.29 43.92 -0.33
N VAL A 430 8.36 43.44 0.91
CA VAL A 430 8.27 44.29 2.10
C VAL A 430 9.54 44.09 2.92
N VAL A 431 10.34 45.14 3.04
CA VAL A 431 11.53 45.14 3.89
C VAL A 431 11.22 45.98 5.13
N SER A 432 11.46 45.44 6.32
CA SER A 432 11.19 46.15 7.58
C SER A 432 12.32 46.01 8.59
N MET A 433 12.51 47.03 9.43
CA MET A 433 13.43 46.97 10.56
C MET A 433 12.73 46.31 11.75
N ILE A 434 13.38 45.30 12.36
CA ILE A 434 12.93 44.69 13.62
C ILE A 434 13.84 45.10 14.79
N PRO A 435 13.29 45.29 16.01
CA PRO A 435 14.08 45.62 17.18
C PRO A 435 15.04 44.48 17.55
N THR A 436 16.26 44.83 17.95
CA THR A 436 17.35 43.91 18.27
C THR A 436 17.19 43.10 19.55
N SER A 437 16.10 43.25 20.30
CA SER A 437 15.89 42.59 21.60
C SER A 437 15.58 41.08 21.50
N PHE A 438 15.89 40.44 20.37
CA PHE A 438 15.92 39.00 20.23
C PHE A 438 17.36 38.52 20.20
N ASP A 439 17.86 38.09 21.37
CA ASP A 439 19.00 37.16 21.43
C ASP A 439 18.58 35.84 20.79
N ILE A 440 18.69 35.74 19.46
CA ILE A 440 18.50 34.50 18.72
C ILE A 440 19.72 33.62 18.96
N TYR A 441 19.78 33.01 20.13
CA TYR A 441 20.66 31.88 20.38
C TYR A 441 20.32 30.76 19.39
N PRO A 442 21.30 30.19 18.66
CA PRO A 442 21.05 28.99 17.88
C PRO A 442 20.56 27.88 18.82
N PRO A 443 19.60 27.04 18.39
CA PRO A 443 18.97 26.06 19.27
C PRO A 443 20.00 25.08 19.82
N GLY A 444 20.34 25.24 21.10
CA GLY A 444 21.33 24.42 21.80
C GLY A 444 22.36 25.19 22.65
N MET A 445 22.48 26.52 22.55
CA MET A 445 23.49 27.28 23.29
C MET A 445 22.86 28.37 24.16
N GLY A 446 22.63 28.10 25.45
CA GLY A 446 22.12 29.09 26.41
C GLY A 446 23.21 30.01 26.99
N PRO A 447 22.85 31.07 27.75
CA PRO A 447 23.78 32.15 28.14
C PRO A 447 24.92 31.75 29.10
N ASN A 448 24.87 30.55 29.68
CA ASN A 448 25.77 30.13 30.77
C ASN A 448 26.83 29.13 30.28
N ALA A 449 27.79 29.63 29.50
CA ALA A 449 28.94 28.84 29.01
C ALA A 449 30.30 29.50 29.32
N ALA A 450 30.46 30.02 30.55
CA ALA A 450 31.74 30.48 31.09
C ALA A 450 31.96 29.92 32.50
N GLY A 451 32.42 28.66 32.59
CA GLY A 451 32.66 27.99 33.87
C GLY A 451 32.99 26.51 33.71
N THR A 452 34.27 26.16 33.81
CA THR A 452 34.80 24.80 33.61
C THR A 452 34.57 23.86 34.80
N GLY A 453 34.17 22.61 34.53
CA GLY A 453 34.24 21.52 35.51
C GLY A 453 33.68 20.18 34.97
N PRO A 454 34.46 19.08 34.88
CA PRO A 454 33.97 17.80 34.39
C PRO A 454 33.25 17.04 35.52
N GLY A 455 31.94 17.24 35.68
CA GLY A 455 31.19 16.56 36.76
C GLY A 455 29.67 16.72 36.83
N SER A 456 29.00 17.25 35.80
CA SER A 456 27.58 17.63 35.87
C SER A 456 26.72 17.10 34.71
N ILE A 457 26.66 15.78 34.55
CA ILE A 457 25.54 15.13 33.85
C ILE A 457 24.50 14.76 34.90
N LEU A 458 23.51 15.63 35.11
CA LEU A 458 22.14 15.37 35.62
C LEU A 458 21.49 16.72 35.95
N GLY A 459 20.63 17.20 35.06
CA GLY A 459 19.92 18.46 35.26
C GLY A 459 18.76 18.31 36.24
N PHE A 460 18.81 19.02 37.35
CA PHE A 460 17.63 19.52 38.06
C PHE A 460 17.86 21.00 38.37
N GLY A 461 16.97 21.87 37.86
CA GLY A 461 17.09 23.31 38.07
C GLY A 461 16.75 23.67 39.52
N THR A 462 17.78 23.84 40.36
CA THR A 462 17.63 24.41 41.70
C THR A 462 17.87 25.92 41.64
N THR A 463 16.79 26.69 41.60
CA THR A 463 16.87 28.13 41.87
C THR A 463 17.46 28.35 43.26
N THR A 464 18.59 29.04 43.35
CA THR A 464 19.28 29.32 44.61
C THR A 464 18.55 30.41 45.39
N ALA A 465 17.48 30.03 46.07
CA ALA A 465 16.96 30.79 47.20
C ALA A 465 17.76 30.40 48.45
N ASP A 466 18.38 31.39 49.11
CA ASP A 466 19.12 31.16 50.35
C ASP A 466 18.19 30.63 51.44
N LEU A 467 18.39 29.38 51.82
CA LEU A 467 17.73 28.72 52.95
C LEU A 467 18.79 28.20 53.91
N SER A 468 18.65 28.60 55.18
CA SER A 468 19.62 28.37 56.23
C SER A 468 19.85 26.88 56.49
N GLU A 469 21.05 26.58 57.01
CA GLU A 469 21.63 25.22 57.12
C GLU A 469 20.74 24.22 57.87
N VAL A 470 19.90 24.69 58.80
CA VAL A 470 18.94 23.89 59.57
C VAL A 470 17.79 23.35 58.69
N VAL A 471 17.40 24.03 57.62
CA VAL A 471 16.34 23.56 56.72
C VAL A 471 16.83 22.38 55.86
N LYS A 472 18.11 22.38 55.47
CA LYS A 472 18.69 21.29 54.66
C LYS A 472 18.71 19.95 55.39
N THR A 473 19.04 19.93 56.69
CA THR A 473 19.07 18.68 57.48
C THR A 473 17.68 18.11 57.73
N VAL A 474 16.68 18.97 57.98
CA VAL A 474 15.27 18.55 58.13
C VAL A 474 14.71 18.03 56.80
N ALA A 475 14.98 18.71 55.68
CA ALA A 475 14.52 18.29 54.35
C ALA A 475 15.11 16.93 53.93
N LEU A 476 16.39 16.68 54.18
CA LEU A 476 17.04 15.40 53.87
C LEU A 476 16.46 14.24 54.71
N GLY A 477 16.18 14.50 55.99
CA GLY A 477 15.52 13.53 56.87
C GLY A 477 14.10 13.17 56.41
N ALA A 478 13.31 14.17 56.00
CA ALA A 478 11.95 13.96 55.47
C ALA A 478 11.97 13.13 54.17
N LEU A 479 12.90 13.41 53.26
CA LEU A 479 13.02 12.71 51.98
C LEU A 479 13.41 11.23 52.18
N ALA A 480 14.31 10.93 53.12
CA ALA A 480 14.67 9.56 53.47
C ALA A 480 13.48 8.74 54.01
N VAL A 481 12.63 9.34 54.86
CA VAL A 481 11.42 8.69 55.38
C VAL A 481 10.40 8.44 54.26
N LEU A 482 10.25 9.40 53.33
CA LEU A 482 9.34 9.28 52.19
C LEU A 482 9.77 8.16 51.23
N ALA A 483 11.08 8.06 50.93
CA ALA A 483 11.64 6.98 50.13
C ALA A 483 11.42 5.59 50.77
N LEU A 484 11.64 5.48 52.09
CA LEU A 484 11.45 4.22 52.84
C LEU A 484 9.97 3.79 52.86
N GLY A 485 9.03 4.74 53.00
CA GLY A 485 7.59 4.49 52.87
C GLY A 485 7.19 3.96 51.49
N LEU A 486 7.80 4.50 50.42
CA LEU A 486 7.50 4.09 49.03
C LEU A 486 8.00 2.65 48.76
N VAL A 487 9.18 2.28 49.26
CA VAL A 487 9.70 0.90 49.19
C VAL A 487 8.77 -0.08 49.91
N VAL A 488 8.33 0.24 51.14
CA VAL A 488 7.38 -0.62 51.88
C VAL A 488 6.05 -0.78 51.13
N PHE A 489 5.52 0.29 50.52
CA PHE A 489 4.27 0.23 49.77
C PHE A 489 4.37 -0.67 48.51
N THR A 490 5.50 -0.64 47.81
CA THR A 490 5.74 -1.54 46.67
C THR A 490 5.87 -3.01 47.09
N ALA A 491 6.55 -3.30 48.21
CA ALA A 491 6.70 -4.65 48.73
C ALA A 491 5.36 -5.30 49.12
N VAL A 492 4.42 -4.53 49.66
CA VAL A 492 3.07 -5.02 50.02
C VAL A 492 2.20 -5.27 48.77
N LYS A 493 2.35 -4.46 47.72
CA LYS A 493 1.55 -4.62 46.48
C LYS A 493 1.96 -5.84 45.63
N ALA A 494 3.18 -6.33 45.79
CA ALA A 494 3.72 -7.46 45.02
C ALA A 494 3.22 -8.85 45.45
N ASN A 495 2.42 -8.98 46.52
CA ASN A 495 2.01 -10.27 47.09
C ASN A 495 0.51 -10.61 46.88
N LYS A 496 -0.14 -10.01 45.87
CA LYS A 496 -1.47 -10.46 45.41
C LYS A 496 -1.29 -11.54 44.36
N ARG A 497 -1.72 -12.76 44.67
CA ARG A 497 -1.71 -13.91 43.74
C ARG A 497 -2.65 -13.64 42.57
N GLU A 498 -2.24 -14.00 41.37
CA GLU A 498 -3.13 -14.05 40.20
C GLU A 498 -4.20 -15.14 40.40
N GLU A 499 -5.45 -14.77 40.16
CA GLU A 499 -6.57 -15.72 40.12
C GLU A 499 -6.61 -16.38 38.74
N LEU A 500 -6.51 -17.71 38.70
CA LEU A 500 -6.67 -18.47 37.46
C LEU A 500 -8.13 -18.43 37.01
N PRO A 501 -8.42 -18.32 35.70
CA PRO A 501 -9.78 -18.29 35.19
C PRO A 501 -10.51 -19.60 35.53
N SER A 502 -11.75 -19.48 35.98
CA SER A 502 -12.57 -20.64 36.35
C SER A 502 -13.03 -21.41 35.11
N ALA A 503 -13.33 -22.70 35.27
CA ALA A 503 -13.66 -23.61 34.17
C ALA A 503 -14.95 -23.28 33.37
N ALA A 504 -15.63 -22.16 33.68
CA ALA A 504 -16.80 -21.68 32.94
C ALA A 504 -16.44 -20.98 31.60
N GLU A 505 -15.24 -20.38 31.47
CA GLU A 505 -14.84 -19.69 30.24
C GLU A 505 -14.29 -20.62 29.14
N LEU A 506 -14.04 -21.90 29.44
CA LEU A 506 -13.55 -22.89 28.47
C LEU A 506 -14.65 -23.60 27.67
N VAL A 507 -15.93 -23.31 27.92
CA VAL A 507 -17.06 -23.91 27.19
C VAL A 507 -17.86 -22.82 26.51
N GLY A 508 -17.73 -22.72 25.19
CA GLY A 508 -18.39 -21.71 24.37
C GLY A 508 -19.91 -21.85 24.35
N ILE A 509 -20.59 -21.14 25.26
CA ILE A 509 -22.03 -20.90 25.27
C ILE A 509 -22.23 -19.39 25.12
N PRO A 510 -22.99 -18.89 24.12
CA PRO A 510 -23.22 -17.46 23.97
C PRO A 510 -24.07 -16.93 25.13
N PRO A 511 -23.72 -15.77 25.73
CA PRO A 511 -24.49 -15.21 26.83
C PRO A 511 -25.85 -14.70 26.33
N THR A 512 -26.91 -15.05 27.05
CA THR A 512 -28.22 -14.42 26.90
C THR A 512 -28.21 -13.02 27.50
N LEU A 513 -28.79 -12.06 26.79
CA LEU A 513 -28.92 -10.68 27.27
C LEU A 513 -29.85 -10.61 28.49
N GLU A 514 -29.29 -10.48 29.68
CA GLU A 514 -30.04 -9.96 30.82
C GLU A 514 -30.19 -8.45 30.66
N LYS A 515 -31.44 -8.01 30.78
CA LYS A 515 -31.84 -6.62 30.72
C LYS A 515 -31.91 -6.13 32.16
N ASP A 516 -31.11 -5.13 32.53
CA ASP A 516 -31.31 -4.42 33.79
C ASP A 516 -31.24 -2.91 33.57
N GLU A 517 -32.12 -2.18 34.24
CA GLU A 517 -32.40 -0.76 34.02
C GLU A 517 -31.89 0.06 35.22
N GLY A 518 -31.08 1.11 34.97
CA GLY A 518 -30.48 1.92 36.04
C GLY A 518 -29.47 2.95 35.50
N VAL A 519 -29.86 4.05 34.83
CA VAL A 519 -30.54 5.26 35.33
C VAL A 519 -29.58 6.26 36.04
N ILE A 520 -29.35 7.39 35.35
CA ILE A 520 -28.92 8.74 35.80
C ILE A 520 -27.43 9.03 36.06
N GLY A 521 -26.96 10.14 35.47
CA GLY A 521 -25.63 10.75 35.68
C GLY A 521 -25.27 11.83 34.64
N GLU A 522 -26.02 12.94 34.60
CA GLU A 522 -25.71 14.18 33.82
C GLU A 522 -24.42 14.85 34.38
N ALA A 523 -23.67 15.78 33.77
CA ALA A 523 -23.75 16.63 32.56
C ALA A 523 -22.28 17.00 32.13
N ASP A 524 -21.93 17.86 31.16
CA ASP A 524 -22.66 18.75 30.23
C ASP A 524 -21.81 19.09 28.96
N ALA A 525 -22.42 19.77 27.99
CA ALA A 525 -21.92 20.68 26.95
C ALA A 525 -20.44 20.64 26.44
N ALA A 526 -20.30 20.40 25.12
CA ALA A 526 -19.67 21.36 24.20
C ALA A 526 -20.11 21.12 22.74
N ASP A 527 -20.33 22.21 21.99
CA ASP A 527 -20.69 22.19 20.57
C ASP A 527 -19.63 21.49 19.69
N SER A 528 -20.08 20.71 18.71
CA SER A 528 -19.28 20.42 17.51
C SER A 528 -20.16 20.40 16.25
N ALA A 529 -19.76 21.22 15.30
CA ALA A 529 -20.52 21.66 14.13
C ALA A 529 -21.25 20.56 13.34
N LEU A 530 -22.41 20.94 12.77
CA LEU A 530 -23.07 20.17 11.72
C LEU A 530 -22.09 19.86 10.58
N ALA A 531 -21.71 18.60 10.44
CA ALA A 531 -21.10 18.09 9.22
C ALA A 531 -22.18 18.04 8.13
N GLY A 532 -22.22 19.06 7.26
CA GLY A 532 -23.06 19.06 6.08
C GLY A 532 -22.67 17.91 5.15
N ILE A 533 -23.48 16.85 5.14
CA ILE A 533 -23.34 15.79 4.14
C ILE A 533 -23.88 16.35 2.83
N GLU A 534 -22.99 16.79 1.94
CA GLU A 534 -23.34 17.14 0.57
C GLU A 534 -23.80 15.87 -0.16
N LEU A 535 -25.11 15.60 -0.14
CA LEU A 535 -25.71 14.61 -1.04
C LEU A 535 -25.54 15.10 -2.47
N SER A 536 -24.75 14.40 -3.27
CA SER A 536 -24.64 14.66 -4.69
C SER A 536 -26.01 14.56 -5.38
N GLU A 537 -26.23 15.39 -6.39
CA GLU A 537 -27.52 15.43 -7.10
C GLU A 537 -27.88 14.06 -7.69
N ASP A 538 -26.88 13.29 -8.14
CA ASP A 538 -27.05 11.92 -8.63
C ASP A 538 -27.52 10.94 -7.53
N ALA A 539 -27.04 11.07 -6.29
CA ALA A 539 -27.50 10.24 -5.18
C ALA A 539 -28.96 10.55 -4.80
N LEU A 540 -29.36 11.82 -4.87
CA LEU A 540 -30.76 12.24 -4.71
C LEU A 540 -31.64 11.72 -5.86
N ARG A 541 -31.18 11.82 -7.12
CA ARG A 541 -31.87 11.28 -8.29
C ARG A 541 -32.03 9.75 -8.20
N GLN A 542 -30.99 9.01 -7.81
CA GLN A 542 -31.05 7.57 -7.63
C GLN A 542 -32.05 7.17 -6.53
N ARG A 543 -32.04 7.84 -5.36
CA ARG A 543 -33.05 7.59 -4.32
C ARG A 543 -34.46 7.88 -4.81
N LYS A 544 -34.68 8.99 -5.51
CA LYS A 544 -36.00 9.37 -6.04
C LYS A 544 -36.52 8.38 -7.10
N VAL A 545 -35.63 7.85 -7.95
CA VAL A 545 -35.99 6.81 -8.92
C VAL A 545 -36.32 5.49 -8.21
N LEU A 546 -35.56 5.08 -7.19
CA LEU A 546 -35.87 3.89 -6.39
C LEU A 546 -37.22 4.03 -5.64
N GLU A 547 -37.51 5.21 -5.11
CA GLU A 547 -38.78 5.52 -4.44
C GLU A 547 -39.96 5.53 -5.44
N GLN A 548 -39.79 6.11 -6.63
CA GLN A 548 -40.78 6.04 -7.70
C GLN A 548 -41.03 4.60 -8.18
N VAL A 549 -39.99 3.78 -8.29
CA VAL A 549 -40.13 2.36 -8.66
C VAL A 549 -40.83 1.58 -7.54
N ALA A 550 -40.49 1.83 -6.27
CA ALA A 550 -41.16 1.21 -5.13
C ALA A 550 -42.65 1.57 -5.06
N ASN A 551 -43.01 2.84 -5.26
CA ASN A 551 -44.40 3.27 -5.30
C ASN A 551 -45.14 2.69 -6.51
N MET A 552 -44.51 2.66 -7.70
CA MET A 552 -45.10 2.02 -8.88
C MET A 552 -45.35 0.52 -8.69
N VAL A 553 -44.48 -0.20 -7.98
CA VAL A 553 -44.67 -1.62 -7.63
C VAL A 553 -45.83 -1.80 -6.63
N ASN A 554 -45.99 -0.88 -5.68
CA ASN A 554 -47.05 -0.95 -4.66
C ASN A 554 -48.43 -0.54 -5.20
N GLU A 555 -48.50 0.49 -6.06
CA GLU A 555 -49.76 1.03 -6.58
C GLU A 555 -50.21 0.34 -7.88
N HIS A 556 -49.26 -0.06 -8.73
CA HIS A 556 -49.52 -0.60 -10.09
C HIS A 556 -48.67 -1.84 -10.39
N PRO A 557 -48.84 -2.95 -9.63
CA PRO A 557 -48.01 -4.16 -9.76
C PRO A 557 -48.06 -4.80 -11.16
N ASP A 558 -49.20 -4.72 -11.86
CA ASP A 558 -49.36 -5.29 -13.20
C ASP A 558 -48.46 -4.61 -14.25
N ASP A 559 -48.26 -3.30 -14.17
CA ASP A 559 -47.41 -2.56 -15.11
C ASP A 559 -45.93 -2.70 -14.77
N ALA A 560 -45.58 -2.83 -13.49
CA ALA A 560 -44.24 -3.24 -13.07
C ALA A 560 -43.89 -4.65 -13.60
N ALA A 561 -44.81 -5.61 -13.51
CA ALA A 561 -44.62 -6.95 -14.07
C ALA A 561 -44.46 -6.94 -15.61
N ARG A 562 -45.20 -6.06 -16.32
CA ARG A 562 -45.08 -5.86 -17.77
C ARG A 562 -43.79 -5.17 -18.20
N LEU A 563 -43.18 -4.34 -17.34
CA LEU A 563 -41.86 -3.77 -17.58
C LEU A 563 -40.77 -4.83 -17.42
N VAL A 564 -40.82 -5.62 -16.34
CA VAL A 564 -39.87 -6.72 -16.10
C VAL A 564 -39.96 -7.78 -17.20
N SER A 565 -41.16 -8.16 -17.66
CA SER A 565 -41.30 -9.12 -18.75
C SER A 565 -40.78 -8.59 -20.09
N ARG A 566 -40.99 -7.31 -20.41
CA ARG A 566 -40.37 -6.67 -21.59
C ARG A 566 -38.86 -6.61 -21.49
N TRP A 567 -38.31 -6.36 -20.30
CA TRP A 567 -36.87 -6.29 -20.09
C TRP A 567 -36.22 -7.67 -20.24
N MET A 568 -36.82 -8.72 -19.68
CA MET A 568 -36.36 -10.11 -19.92
C MET A 568 -36.46 -10.53 -21.39
N MET A 569 -37.50 -10.10 -22.11
CA MET A 569 -37.64 -10.36 -23.55
C MET A 569 -36.67 -9.56 -24.44
N ALA A 570 -36.06 -8.48 -23.92
CA ALA A 570 -35.07 -7.68 -24.65
C ALA A 570 -33.62 -8.13 -24.42
N GLN A 571 -33.41 -9.15 -23.58
CA GLN A 571 -32.10 -9.65 -23.17
C GLN A 571 -31.84 -11.10 -23.59
N ASN A 572 -32.70 -11.63 -24.46
CA ASN A 572 -32.70 -12.96 -25.04
C ASN A 572 -32.90 -12.86 -26.56
#